data_AF-A0A848YDE1-F1
#
_entry.id   AF-A0A848YDE1-F1
#
_cell.length_a   1.000
_cell.length_b   1.000
_cell.length_c   1.000
_cell.angle_alpha   90.00
_cell.angle_beta   90.00
_cell.angle_gamma   90.00
#
_symmetry.space_group_name_H-M   'P 1'
#
loop_
_entity.id
_entity.type
_entity.pdbx_description
1 polymer ?
#
loop_
_entity_poly.entity_id
_entity_poly.type
_entity_poly.pdbx_seq_one_letter_code
_entity_poly.pdbx_strand_id
1 'polypeptide(L)' 'DRESRMPHHELGSVTTQRCFELGLSMNIRRRPERGSVWRIAPPLTVSEDELDRGLAILDEALNDGLDQLART' A
#
# COMPACT_ATOMS: atom_id res chain seq x y z
N ASP A 1 -0.78 -12.80 -9.77
CA ASP A 1 -0.20 -13.87 -10.60
C ASP A 1 -0.13 -13.41 -12.07
N ARG A 2 0.97 -13.70 -12.76
CA ARG A 2 1.22 -13.23 -14.15
C ARG A 2 0.33 -13.94 -15.17
N GLU A 3 -0.10 -15.15 -14.87
CA GLU A 3 -0.96 -15.96 -15.75
C GLU A 3 -2.43 -15.49 -15.64
N SER A 4 -3.01 -15.58 -14.45
CA SER A 4 -4.41 -15.21 -14.19
C SER A 4 -4.66 -13.71 -14.26
N ARG A 5 -3.65 -12.88 -13.94
CA ARG A 5 -3.74 -11.41 -13.84
C ARG A 5 -4.89 -10.94 -12.94
N MET A 6 -5.36 -11.80 -12.05
CA MET A 6 -6.44 -11.47 -11.13
C MET A 6 -5.94 -10.48 -10.07
N PRO A 7 -6.77 -9.48 -9.73
CA PRO A 7 -6.41 -8.52 -8.70
C PRO A 7 -6.33 -9.18 -7.32
N HIS A 8 -5.26 -8.90 -6.58
CA HIS A 8 -5.11 -9.36 -5.19
C HIS A 8 -5.62 -8.28 -4.22
N HIS A 9 -6.95 -8.17 -4.12
CA HIS A 9 -7.59 -7.12 -3.31
C HIS A 9 -7.22 -7.18 -1.82
N GLU A 10 -7.06 -8.39 -1.28
CA GLU A 10 -6.69 -8.62 0.11
C GLU A 10 -5.31 -8.05 0.45
N LEU A 11 -4.28 -8.36 -0.36
CA LEU A 11 -2.94 -7.77 -0.21
C LEU A 11 -3.01 -6.23 -0.22
N GLY A 12 -3.81 -5.69 -1.14
CA GLY A 12 -4.11 -4.26 -1.21
C GLY A 12 -4.66 -3.67 0.10
N SER A 13 -5.60 -4.39 0.73
CA SER A 13 -6.25 -4.00 1.97
C SER A 13 -5.28 -4.02 3.16
N VAL A 14 -4.57 -5.14 3.37
CA VAL A 14 -3.63 -5.29 4.50
C VAL A 14 -2.47 -4.31 4.39
N THR A 15 -1.91 -4.12 3.19
CA THR A 15 -0.83 -3.15 2.95
C THR A 15 -1.29 -1.73 3.25
N THR A 16 -2.48 -1.33 2.79
CA THR A 16 -3.02 0.03 3.04
C THR A 16 -3.24 0.27 4.54
N GLN A 17 -3.70 -0.75 5.27
CA GLN A 17 -3.87 -0.69 6.71
C GLN A 17 -2.51 -0.52 7.40
N ARG A 18 -1.51 -1.31 7.00
CA ARG A 18 -0.15 -1.25 7.54
C ARG A 18 0.55 0.08 7.27
N CYS A 19 0.41 0.64 6.06
CA CYS A 19 0.88 1.99 5.74
C CYS A 19 0.34 3.03 6.74
N PHE A 20 -0.94 2.96 7.05
CA PHE A 20 -1.57 3.90 7.99
C PHE A 20 -1.00 3.76 9.42
N GLU A 21 -0.77 2.52 9.88
CA GLU A 21 -0.17 2.23 11.18
C GLU A 21 1.28 2.73 11.29
N LEU A 22 2.04 2.68 10.18
CA LEU A 22 3.40 3.19 10.07
C LEU A 22 3.47 4.71 9.84
N GLY A 23 2.33 5.39 9.74
CA GLY A 23 2.25 6.86 9.61
C GLY A 23 2.11 7.38 8.19
N LEU A 24 1.92 6.53 7.18
CA LEU A 24 1.66 6.92 5.80
C LEU A 24 0.16 6.96 5.50
N SER A 25 -0.40 8.17 5.46
CA SER A 25 -1.77 8.40 4.99
C SER A 25 -1.85 8.36 3.46
N MET A 26 -2.36 7.27 2.92
CA MET A 26 -2.52 7.09 1.48
C MET A 26 -3.79 6.28 1.15
N ASN A 27 -4.17 6.24 -0.14
CA ASN A 27 -5.32 5.48 -0.64
C ASN A 27 -6.66 5.72 0.09
N ILE A 28 -7.05 7.00 0.20
CA ILE A 28 -8.15 7.53 1.03
C ILE A 28 -9.55 6.94 0.67
N ARG A 29 -9.69 6.16 -0.41
CA ARG A 29 -10.97 5.50 -0.79
C ARG A 29 -10.81 3.98 -0.82
N ARG A 30 -11.08 3.36 0.32
CA ARG A 30 -11.13 1.90 0.49
C ARG A 30 -12.46 1.36 -0.03
N ARG A 31 -12.51 1.01 -1.32
CA ARG A 31 -13.59 0.20 -1.88
C ARG A 31 -13.08 -1.23 -2.01
N PRO A 32 -13.73 -2.26 -1.42
CA PRO A 32 -13.27 -3.64 -1.49
C PRO A 32 -12.93 -4.08 -2.92
N GLU A 33 -13.76 -3.67 -3.88
CA GLU A 33 -13.63 -3.98 -5.31
C GLU A 33 -12.50 -3.22 -6.04
N ARG A 34 -11.77 -2.32 -5.36
CA ARG A 34 -10.66 -1.52 -5.92
C ARG A 34 -9.37 -1.56 -5.09
N GLY A 35 -9.25 -2.53 -4.18
CA GLY A 35 -8.12 -2.63 -3.27
C GLY A 35 -6.75 -2.88 -3.92
N SER A 36 -6.70 -3.42 -5.15
CA SER A 36 -5.46 -3.85 -5.82
C SER A 36 -4.67 -2.73 -6.51
N VAL A 37 -5.16 -1.48 -6.49
CA VAL A 37 -4.47 -0.32 -7.07
C VAL A 37 -4.35 0.77 -6.02
N TRP A 38 -3.12 1.14 -5.70
CA TRP A 38 -2.80 2.23 -4.78
C TRP A 38 -2.71 3.56 -5.52
N ARG A 39 -3.31 4.60 -4.94
CA ARG A 39 -3.20 5.98 -5.43
C ARG A 39 -2.42 6.82 -4.43
N ILE A 40 -1.33 7.40 -4.91
CA ILE A 40 -0.40 8.23 -4.15
C ILE A 40 -0.39 9.60 -4.84
N ALA A 41 -0.84 10.63 -4.12
CA ALA A 41 -0.96 11.99 -4.63
C ALA A 41 -0.53 12.96 -3.53
N PRO A 42 0.79 13.08 -3.29
CA PRO A 42 1.30 13.99 -2.28
C PRO A 42 1.08 15.45 -2.73
N PRO A 43 1.18 16.43 -1.82
CA PRO A 43 1.16 17.84 -2.17
C PRO A 43 2.30 18.20 -3.15
N LEU A 44 2.10 19.22 -3.98
CA LEU A 44 3.16 19.70 -4.91
C LEU A 44 4.37 20.31 -4.19
N THR A 45 4.27 20.55 -2.88
CA THR A 45 5.31 21.12 -2.03
C THR A 45 6.09 20.07 -1.24
N VAL A 46 5.78 18.78 -1.42
CA VAL A 46 6.47 17.68 -0.74
C VAL A 46 7.96 17.69 -1.10
N SER A 47 8.84 17.46 -0.14
CA SER A 47 10.28 17.34 -0.41
C SER A 47 10.67 15.95 -0.91
N GLU A 48 11.85 15.82 -1.52
CA GLU A 48 12.40 14.51 -1.90
C GLU A 48 12.56 13.60 -0.67
N ASP A 49 13.07 14.12 0.44
CA ASP A 49 13.19 13.35 1.68
C ASP A 49 11.84 12.84 2.22
N GLU A 50 10.76 13.62 2.05
CA GLU A 50 9.41 13.21 2.42
C GLU A 50 8.88 12.10 1.50
N LEU A 51 9.18 12.18 0.20
CA LEU A 51 8.86 11.15 -0.77
C LEU A 51 9.60 9.84 -0.44
N ASP A 52 10.90 9.92 -0.16
CA ASP A 52 11.72 8.77 0.20
C ASP A 52 11.20 8.08 1.47
N ARG A 53 10.87 8.86 2.51
CA ARG A 53 10.24 8.33 3.72
C ARG A 53 8.90 7.65 3.42
N GLY A 54 8.07 8.26 2.59
CA GLY A 54 6.77 7.69 2.21
C GLY A 54 6.92 6.38 1.44
N LEU A 55 7.88 6.30 0.51
CA LEU A 55 8.17 5.10 -0.26
C LEU A 55 8.77 3.99 0.60
N ALA A 56 9.65 4.33 1.56
CA ALA A 56 10.19 3.37 2.51
C ALA A 56 9.08 2.73 3.37
N ILE A 57 8.13 3.52 3.85
CA ILE A 57 6.97 2.98 4.59
C ILE A 57 6.12 2.06 3.70
N LEU A 58 5.90 2.43 2.43
CA LEU A 58 5.14 1.60 1.50
C LEU A 58 5.83 0.25 1.23
N ASP A 59 7.16 0.26 1.08
CA ASP A 59 7.96 -0.96 0.89
C ASP A 59 7.87 -1.87 2.13
N GLU A 60 8.05 -1.32 3.33
CA GLU A 60 7.89 -2.07 4.59
C GLU A 60 6.47 -2.68 4.69
N ALA A 61 5.44 -1.86 4.47
CA ALA A 61 4.05 -2.29 4.56
C ALA A 61 3.69 -3.39 3.55
N LEU A 62 4.28 -3.36 2.35
CA LEU A 62 4.05 -4.37 1.32
C LEU A 62 4.68 -5.71 1.72
N ASN A 63 5.91 -5.68 2.22
CA ASN A 63 6.60 -6.89 2.69
C ASN A 63 5.87 -7.49 3.90
N ASP A 64 5.48 -6.66 4.88
CA ASP A 64 4.68 -7.09 6.03
C ASP A 64 3.34 -7.71 5.61
N GLY A 65 2.67 -7.12 4.62
CA GLY A 65 1.41 -7.63 4.08
C GLY A 65 1.56 -8.99 3.40
N LEU A 66 2.64 -9.20 2.63
CA LEU A 66 2.97 -10.50 2.03
C LEU A 66 3.26 -11.54 3.11
N ASP A 67 4.05 -11.19 4.12
CA ASP A 67 4.39 -12.06 5.25
C ASP A 67 3.15 -12.46 6.06
N GLN A 68 2.24 -11.52 6.30
CA GLN A 68 0.99 -11.77 6.99
C GLN A 68 0.15 -12.81 6.23
N LEU A 69 -0.02 -12.64 4.92
CA LEU A 69 -0.84 -13.52 4.09
C LEU A 69 -0.22 -14.89 3.85
N ALA A 70 1.12 -14.99 3.89
CA ALA A 70 1.81 -16.27 3.79
C ALA A 70 1.65 -17.15 5.05
N ARG A 71 1.28 -16.55 6.19
CA ARG A 71 1.12 -17.23 7.49
C ARG A 71 -0.31 -17.68 7.78
N THR A 72 -1.28 -17.24 6.98
CA THR A 72 -2.71 -17.59 7.05
C THR A 72 -3.06 -18.70 6.07
#